data_AF-A0A7S2P825-F1
#
_entry.id   AF-A0A7S2P825-F1
#
_cell.length_a   1.000
_cell.length_b   1.000
_cell.length_c   1.000
_cell.angle_alpha   90.00
_cell.angle_beta   90.00
_cell.angle_gamma   90.00
#
_symmetry.space_group_name_H-M   'P 1'
#
loop_
_entity.id
_entity.type
_entity.pdbx_description
1 polymer ?
#
loop_
_entity_poly.entity_id
_entity_poly.type
_entity_poly.pdbx_seq_one_letter_code
_entity_poly.pdbx_strand_id
1 'polypeptide(L)'
;RSDVEAARRGLKRTITKEATGKPSAEDLEPHIQEYKNCGANLKTLSNIYQVPLEVLQGARVQDPAQFATQLLEGKYDIDQVEQAKRNLRKGMLGQLSGQKAELKRTVTKQATGEVSENDIKMIMNLYTANKGDLPLLARKTGAVEQLIWTNPPTDARDFARKLLEGAYAGA
;
A
#
# COMPACT_ATOMS: atom_id res chain seq x y z
N ARG A 1 13.73 14.38 -32.96
CA ARG A 1 12.96 13.14 -33.28
C ARG A 1 13.68 12.27 -34.33
N SER A 2 14.55 12.79 -35.19
CA SER A 2 15.28 12.02 -36.23
C SER A 2 16.45 11.18 -35.70
N ASP A 3 17.07 11.54 -34.58
CA ASP A 3 18.28 10.85 -34.08
C ASP A 3 17.97 9.44 -33.54
N VAL A 4 16.75 9.23 -33.04
CA VAL A 4 16.27 7.92 -32.55
C VAL A 4 16.05 6.94 -33.70
N GLU A 5 15.63 7.43 -34.87
CA GLU A 5 15.42 6.59 -36.06
C GLU A 5 16.73 6.21 -36.74
N ALA A 6 17.73 7.12 -36.73
CA ALA A 6 19.08 6.82 -37.20
C ALA A 6 19.77 5.76 -36.32
N ALA A 7 19.63 5.85 -34.99
CA ALA A 7 20.15 4.87 -34.05
C ALA A 7 19.53 3.47 -34.25
N ARG A 8 18.24 3.40 -34.60
CA ARG A 8 17.53 2.13 -34.88
C ARG A 8 18.01 1.42 -36.16
N ARG A 9 18.49 2.15 -37.17
CA ARG A 9 18.96 1.58 -38.44
C ARG A 9 20.36 0.94 -38.36
N GLY A 10 21.17 1.31 -37.35
CA GLY A 10 22.52 0.75 -37.14
C GLY A 10 22.55 -0.53 -36.30
N LEU A 11 21.45 -0.86 -35.62
CA LEU A 11 21.38 -2.04 -34.76
C LEU A 11 21.18 -3.31 -35.61
N LYS A 12 22.28 -4.05 -35.81
CA LYS A 12 22.25 -5.38 -36.41
C LYS A 12 21.38 -6.30 -35.55
N ARG A 13 20.43 -6.98 -36.18
CA ARG A 13 19.59 -7.99 -35.51
C ARG A 13 20.49 -9.12 -35.02
N THR A 14 20.75 -9.17 -33.72
CA THR A 14 21.38 -10.32 -33.08
C THR A 14 20.32 -11.41 -32.96
N ILE A 15 20.60 -12.59 -33.51
CA ILE A 15 19.85 -13.80 -33.17
C ILE A 15 20.27 -14.14 -31.75
N THR A 16 19.43 -13.83 -30.78
CA THR A 16 19.59 -14.30 -29.41
C THR A 16 19.42 -15.82 -29.47
N LYS A 17 20.52 -16.57 -29.35
CA LYS A 17 20.43 -18.01 -29.08
C LYS A 17 19.95 -18.13 -27.64
N GLU A 18 18.65 -18.34 -27.45
CA GLU A 18 18.12 -18.82 -26.19
C GLU A 18 18.60 -20.26 -26.03
N ALA A 19 19.67 -20.46 -25.26
CA ALA A 19 20.12 -21.78 -24.86
C ALA A 19 19.10 -22.34 -23.86
N THR A 20 18.12 -23.09 -24.37
CA THR A 20 17.09 -23.79 -23.58
C THR A 20 17.58 -25.13 -23.02
N GLY A 21 18.89 -25.36 -23.00
CA GLY A 21 19.53 -26.57 -22.47
C GLY A 21 20.05 -26.36 -21.05
N LYS A 22 20.15 -27.47 -20.29
CA LYS A 22 20.91 -27.49 -19.03
C LYS A 22 22.30 -26.87 -19.25
N PRO A 23 22.85 -26.12 -18.28
CA PRO A 23 24.17 -25.51 -18.41
C PRO A 23 25.21 -26.54 -18.87
N SER A 24 25.98 -26.21 -19.92
CA SER A 24 27.08 -27.05 -20.37
C SER A 24 28.16 -27.13 -19.27
N ALA A 25 28.94 -28.21 -19.23
CA ALA A 25 30.08 -28.32 -18.32
C ALA A 25 31.07 -27.15 -18.51
N GLU A 26 31.24 -26.68 -19.75
CA GLU A 26 32.08 -25.52 -20.09
C GLU A 26 31.56 -24.21 -19.47
N ASP A 27 30.24 -24.05 -19.33
CA ASP A 27 29.63 -22.87 -18.72
C ASP A 27 29.74 -22.89 -17.19
N LEU A 28 29.81 -24.09 -16.59
CA LEU A 28 29.91 -24.28 -15.14
C LEU A 28 31.33 -24.05 -14.61
N GLU A 29 32.36 -24.46 -15.36
CA GLU A 29 33.77 -24.35 -14.97
C GLU A 29 34.20 -22.97 -14.46
N PRO A 30 33.92 -21.84 -15.14
CA PRO A 30 34.35 -20.52 -14.67
C PRO A 30 33.71 -20.18 -13.31
N HIS A 31 32.43 -20.49 -13.12
CA HIS A 31 31.72 -20.20 -11.87
C HIS A 31 32.16 -21.11 -10.72
N ILE A 32 32.48 -22.37 -11.00
CA ILE A 32 33.08 -23.30 -10.03
C ILE A 32 34.45 -22.80 -9.59
N GLN A 33 35.27 -22.33 -10.53
CA GLN A 33 36.59 -21.80 -10.23
C GLN A 33 36.50 -20.52 -9.42
N GLU A 34 35.60 -19.60 -9.77
CA GLU A 34 35.32 -18.37 -9.02
C GLU A 34 34.89 -18.68 -7.57
N TYR A 35 34.03 -19.69 -7.39
CA TYR A 35 33.58 -20.15 -6.08
C TYR A 35 34.73 -20.70 -5.22
N LYS A 36 35.63 -21.49 -5.83
CA LYS A 36 36.84 -22.02 -5.17
C LYS A 36 37.83 -20.90 -4.83
N ASN A 37 38.04 -19.96 -5.74
CA ASN A 37 38.92 -18.79 -5.55
C ASN A 37 38.41 -17.89 -4.41
N CYS A 38 37.09 -17.74 -4.28
CA CYS A 38 36.46 -17.03 -3.18
C CYS A 38 36.47 -17.81 -1.85
N GLY A 39 36.99 -19.04 -1.81
CA GLY A 39 37.08 -19.86 -0.61
C GLY A 39 35.71 -20.12 0.05
N ALA A 40 34.65 -20.27 -0.75
CA ALA A 40 33.26 -20.38 -0.29
C ALA A 40 32.75 -19.19 0.54
N ASN A 41 33.37 -18.00 0.40
CA ASN A 41 32.88 -16.79 1.05
C ASN A 41 31.60 -16.27 0.37
N LEU A 42 30.45 -16.51 1.00
CA LEU A 42 29.14 -16.10 0.47
C LEU A 42 29.01 -14.59 0.29
N LYS A 43 29.76 -13.78 1.05
CA LYS A 43 29.69 -12.31 0.99
C LYS A 43 30.38 -11.76 -0.26
N THR A 44 31.50 -12.36 -0.67
CA THR A 44 32.18 -11.96 -1.91
C THR A 44 31.39 -12.41 -3.13
N LEU A 45 30.84 -13.63 -3.11
CA LEU A 45 29.97 -14.15 -4.16
C LEU A 45 28.69 -13.33 -4.32
N SER A 46 28.08 -12.90 -3.20
CA SER A 46 26.94 -11.98 -3.21
C SER A 46 27.24 -10.68 -3.95
N ASN A 47 28.41 -10.09 -3.73
CA ASN A 47 28.82 -8.85 -4.40
C ASN A 47 29.13 -9.05 -5.90
N ILE A 48 29.81 -10.15 -6.26
CA ILE A 48 30.21 -10.43 -7.65
C ILE A 48 28.98 -10.71 -8.52
N TYR A 49 28.09 -11.59 -8.05
CA TYR A 49 26.92 -12.03 -8.80
C TYR A 49 25.67 -11.17 -8.55
N GLN A 50 25.79 -10.11 -7.72
CA GLN A 50 24.69 -9.26 -7.28
C GLN A 50 23.47 -10.02 -6.72
N VAL A 51 23.71 -11.19 -6.14
CA VAL A 51 22.70 -12.01 -5.48
C VAL A 51 22.66 -11.65 -4.00
N PRO A 52 21.49 -11.34 -3.40
CA PRO A 52 21.38 -11.08 -1.97
C PRO A 52 21.93 -12.22 -1.10
N LEU A 53 22.70 -11.85 -0.07
CA LEU A 53 23.37 -12.78 0.83
C LEU A 53 22.38 -13.75 1.51
N GLU A 54 21.16 -13.30 1.81
CA GLU A 54 20.15 -14.14 2.45
C GLU A 54 19.73 -15.32 1.56
N VAL A 55 19.76 -15.15 0.24
CA VAL A 55 19.39 -16.20 -0.71
C VAL A 55 20.50 -17.22 -0.87
N LEU A 56 21.76 -16.78 -0.90
CA LEU A 56 22.91 -17.70 -0.85
C LEU A 56 22.97 -18.46 0.50
N GLN A 57 22.68 -17.80 1.62
CA GLN A 57 22.64 -18.45 2.93
C GLN A 57 21.48 -19.45 3.05
N GLY A 58 20.29 -19.08 2.56
CA GLY A 58 19.11 -19.94 2.57
C GLY A 58 19.26 -21.20 1.70
N ALA A 59 19.96 -21.08 0.57
CA ALA A 59 20.21 -22.20 -0.34
C ALA A 59 21.27 -23.19 0.17
N ARG A 60 21.98 -22.88 1.27
CA ARG A 60 23.08 -23.68 1.82
C ARG A 60 24.07 -24.10 0.73
N VAL A 61 24.61 -23.11 0.02
CA VAL A 61 25.61 -23.36 -1.01
C VAL A 61 26.88 -23.91 -0.37
N GLN A 62 27.07 -25.22 -0.41
CA GLN A 62 28.26 -25.91 0.09
C GLN A 62 29.05 -26.56 -1.05
N ASP A 63 28.35 -26.94 -2.13
CA ASP A 63 28.96 -27.55 -3.30
C ASP A 63 29.14 -26.51 -4.44
N PRO A 64 30.38 -26.30 -4.93
CA PRO A 64 30.67 -25.41 -6.06
C PRO A 64 29.90 -25.76 -7.34
N ALA A 65 29.70 -27.05 -7.63
CA ALA A 65 29.02 -27.49 -8.85
C ALA A 65 27.51 -27.20 -8.77
N GLN A 66 26.92 -27.43 -7.59
CA GLN A 66 25.55 -27.05 -7.31
C GLN A 66 25.33 -25.54 -7.38
N PHE A 67 26.26 -24.73 -6.88
CA PHE A 67 26.21 -23.26 -6.98
C PHE A 67 26.10 -22.79 -8.44
N ALA A 68 27.05 -23.20 -9.27
CA ALA A 68 27.13 -22.79 -10.66
C ALA A 68 25.88 -23.20 -11.44
N THR A 69 25.35 -24.39 -11.14
CA THR A 69 24.11 -24.90 -11.75
C THR A 69 22.91 -24.05 -11.34
N GLN A 70 22.73 -23.78 -10.04
CA GLN A 70 21.61 -22.99 -9.54
C GLN A 70 21.68 -21.52 -9.97
N LEU A 71 22.89 -20.97 -10.11
CA LEU A 71 23.12 -19.63 -10.63
C LEU A 71 22.69 -19.52 -12.09
N LEU A 72 23.15 -20.44 -12.95
CA LEU A 72 22.83 -20.43 -14.37
C LEU A 72 21.37 -20.85 -14.66
N GLU A 73 20.76 -21.65 -13.78
CA GLU A 73 19.33 -21.96 -13.82
C GLU A 73 18.45 -20.80 -13.33
N GLY A 74 19.02 -19.67 -12.88
CA GLY A 74 18.27 -18.52 -12.39
C GLY A 74 17.55 -18.75 -11.06
N LYS A 75 17.92 -19.78 -10.28
CA LYS A 75 17.30 -20.07 -8.97
C LYS A 75 17.62 -19.04 -7.90
N TYR A 76 18.67 -18.26 -8.12
CA TYR A 76 19.03 -17.10 -7.30
C TYR A 76 18.46 -15.79 -7.83
N ASP A 77 17.75 -15.82 -8.96
CA ASP A 77 17.09 -14.65 -9.51
C ASP A 77 15.83 -14.40 -8.70
N ILE A 78 15.96 -13.52 -7.72
CA ILE A 78 14.84 -13.05 -6.93
C ILE A 78 14.29 -11.88 -7.72
N ASP A 79 13.03 -11.97 -8.13
CA ASP A 79 12.34 -10.81 -8.68
C ASP A 79 12.46 -9.66 -7.67
N GLN A 80 13.35 -8.71 -7.98
CA GLN A 80 13.72 -7.62 -7.08
C GLN A 80 12.49 -6.82 -6.67
N VAL A 81 11.46 -6.80 -7.53
CA VAL A 81 10.17 -6.17 -7.27
C VAL A 81 9.41 -6.92 -6.17
N GLU A 82 9.38 -8.25 -6.20
CA GLU A 82 8.72 -9.06 -5.17
C GLU A 82 9.47 -9.01 -3.84
N GLN A 83 10.80 -8.97 -3.84
CA GLN A 83 11.57 -8.81 -2.61
C GLN A 83 11.39 -7.42 -2.01
N ALA A 84 11.40 -6.36 -2.82
CA ALA A 84 11.10 -5.00 -2.37
C ALA A 84 9.68 -4.89 -1.79
N LYS A 85 8.67 -5.49 -2.43
CA LYS A 85 7.30 -5.56 -1.91
C LYS A 85 7.23 -6.28 -0.56
N ARG A 86 7.93 -7.42 -0.41
CA ARG A 86 7.97 -8.16 0.86
C ARG A 86 8.61 -7.35 1.98
N ASN A 87 9.72 -6.67 1.69
CA ASN A 87 10.43 -5.84 2.67
C ASN A 87 9.58 -4.63 3.07
N LEU A 88 8.93 -3.96 2.11
CA LEU A 88 8.00 -2.87 2.39
C LEU A 88 6.86 -3.32 3.30
N ARG A 89 6.19 -4.43 2.97
CA ARG A 89 5.09 -4.98 3.79
C ARG A 89 5.55 -5.30 5.21
N LYS A 90 6.71 -5.94 5.37
CA LYS A 90 7.27 -6.24 6.70
C LYS A 90 7.55 -4.97 7.51
N GLY A 91 8.14 -3.96 6.89
CA GLY A 91 8.41 -2.66 7.53
C GLY A 91 7.12 -1.97 7.97
N MET A 92 6.12 -1.88 7.09
CA MET A 92 4.82 -1.28 7.40
C MET A 92 4.10 -2.03 8.51
N LEU A 93 4.13 -3.37 8.51
CA LEU A 93 3.49 -4.18 9.57
C LEU A 93 4.11 -3.89 10.95
N GLY A 94 5.44 -3.78 11.00
CA GLY A 94 6.16 -3.42 12.23
C GLY A 94 5.80 -2.01 12.71
N GLN A 95 5.75 -1.04 11.80
CA GLN A 95 5.37 0.34 12.11
C GLN A 95 3.92 0.44 12.62
N LEU A 96 2.96 -0.21 11.95
CA LEU A 96 1.56 -0.23 12.37
C LEU A 96 1.38 -0.92 13.73
N SER A 97 2.09 -2.03 13.97
CA SER A 97 2.07 -2.70 15.27
C SER A 97 2.66 -1.82 16.38
N GLY A 98 3.72 -1.07 16.09
CA GLY A 98 4.33 -0.14 17.04
C GLY A 98 3.40 1.04 17.35
N GLN A 99 2.82 1.65 16.32
CA GLN A 99 1.85 2.75 16.46
C GLN A 99 0.60 2.31 17.21
N LYS A 100 0.16 1.05 17.07
CA LYS A 100 -0.96 0.50 17.86
C LYS A 100 -0.68 0.55 19.37
N ALA A 101 0.56 0.37 19.79
CA ALA A 101 0.94 0.47 21.20
C ALA A 101 1.04 1.93 21.70
N GLU A 102 1.32 2.88 20.80
CA GLU A 102 1.37 4.32 21.08
C GLU A 102 -0.02 4.98 21.14
N LEU A 103 -1.04 4.35 20.54
CA LEU A 103 -2.42 4.81 20.67
C LEU A 103 -2.84 4.76 22.15
N LYS A 104 -2.86 5.93 22.79
CA LYS A 104 -3.43 6.10 24.12
C LYS A 104 -4.84 5.52 24.11
N ARG A 105 -5.16 4.67 25.09
CA ARG A 105 -6.55 4.25 25.34
C ARG A 105 -7.38 5.48 25.69
N THR A 106 -7.96 6.10 24.68
CA THR A 106 -9.02 7.07 24.85
C THR A 106 -10.27 6.31 25.27
N VAL A 107 -10.86 6.72 26.39
CA VAL A 107 -12.26 6.43 26.67
C VAL A 107 -13.02 7.03 25.50
N THR A 108 -13.48 6.18 24.58
CA THR A 108 -14.45 6.58 23.58
C THR A 108 -15.65 7.07 24.36
N LYS A 109 -15.87 8.39 24.36
CA LYS A 109 -17.20 8.93 24.65
C LYS A 109 -18.10 8.33 23.59
N GLN A 110 -18.75 7.21 23.92
CA GLN A 110 -19.95 6.83 23.24
C GLN A 110 -20.86 8.05 23.41
N ALA A 111 -21.20 8.71 22.31
CA ALA A 111 -22.37 9.56 22.30
C ALA A 111 -23.54 8.58 22.52
N THR A 112 -23.83 8.29 23.78
CA THR A 112 -25.16 7.87 24.21
C THR A 112 -26.09 8.89 23.54
N GLY A 113 -26.99 8.43 22.68
CA GLY A 113 -27.81 9.25 21.77
C GLY A 113 -28.75 10.26 22.45
N GLU A 114 -28.44 10.69 23.66
CA GLU A 114 -29.01 11.87 24.30
C GLU A 114 -28.37 13.10 23.66
N VAL A 115 -29.09 13.61 22.67
CA VAL A 115 -28.89 14.94 22.11
C VAL A 115 -28.74 15.95 23.26
N SER A 116 -27.57 16.59 23.38
CA SER A 116 -27.33 17.57 24.45
C SER A 116 -28.32 18.73 24.32
N GLU A 117 -28.91 19.18 25.43
CA GLU A 117 -29.81 20.34 25.40
C GLU A 117 -29.13 21.60 24.85
N ASN A 118 -27.80 21.71 24.97
CA ASN A 118 -27.04 22.80 24.39
C ASN A 118 -27.01 22.73 22.85
N ASP A 119 -26.88 21.54 22.29
CA ASP A 119 -26.89 21.33 20.83
C ASP A 119 -28.29 21.65 20.26
N ILE A 120 -29.34 21.24 20.99
CA ILE A 120 -30.72 21.59 20.65
C ILE A 120 -30.90 23.12 20.66
N LYS A 121 -30.41 23.82 21.70
CA LYS A 121 -30.52 25.29 21.79
C LYS A 121 -29.77 26.00 20.67
N MET A 122 -28.57 25.53 20.29
CA MET A 122 -27.82 26.12 19.19
C MET A 122 -28.58 26.02 17.86
N ILE A 123 -29.17 24.87 17.58
CA ILE A 123 -29.92 24.65 16.33
C ILE A 123 -31.28 25.37 16.36
N MET A 124 -31.93 25.47 17.53
CA MET A 124 -33.11 26.30 17.71
C MET A 124 -32.81 27.78 17.39
N ASN A 125 -31.69 28.30 17.88
CA ASN A 125 -31.26 29.66 17.57
C ASN A 125 -30.99 29.84 16.07
N LEU A 126 -30.41 28.83 15.41
CA LEU A 126 -30.23 28.82 13.96
C LEU A 126 -31.58 28.88 13.24
N TYR A 127 -32.57 28.08 13.66
CA TYR A 127 -33.91 28.07 13.09
C TYR A 127 -34.61 29.43 13.24
N THR A 128 -34.58 30.02 14.44
CA THR A 128 -35.16 31.33 14.72
C THR A 128 -34.44 32.45 13.97
N ALA A 129 -33.10 32.41 13.87
CA ALA A 129 -32.31 33.40 13.15
C ALA A 129 -32.61 33.42 11.63
N ASN A 130 -32.95 32.26 11.06
CA ASN A 130 -33.34 32.15 9.65
C ASN A 130 -34.87 32.20 9.46
N LYS A 131 -35.64 32.62 10.48
CA LYS A 131 -37.11 32.75 10.45
C LYS A 131 -37.85 31.49 9.95
N GLY A 132 -37.29 30.30 10.18
CA GLY A 132 -37.87 29.03 9.72
C GLY A 132 -37.79 28.78 8.21
N ASP A 133 -36.89 29.46 7.48
CA ASP A 133 -36.64 29.20 6.05
C ASP A 133 -35.99 27.82 5.85
N LEU A 134 -36.81 26.82 5.51
CA LEU A 134 -36.43 25.42 5.40
C LEU A 134 -35.36 25.16 4.32
N PRO A 135 -35.45 25.69 3.09
CA PRO A 135 -34.37 25.63 2.10
C PRO A 135 -33.04 26.20 2.60
N LEU A 136 -33.07 27.36 3.26
CA LEU A 136 -31.84 27.99 3.76
C LEU A 136 -31.22 27.18 4.91
N LEU A 137 -32.05 26.62 5.79
CA LEU A 137 -31.61 25.77 6.88
C LEU A 137 -31.00 24.47 6.37
N ALA A 138 -31.61 23.84 5.37
CA ALA A 138 -31.08 22.63 4.72
C ALA A 138 -29.66 22.84 4.19
N ARG A 139 -29.42 23.97 3.49
CA ARG A 139 -28.10 24.34 2.97
C ARG A 139 -27.08 24.60 4.09
N LYS A 140 -27.50 25.15 5.23
CA LYS A 140 -26.60 25.46 6.36
C LYS A 140 -26.28 24.25 7.21
N THR A 141 -27.21 23.30 7.35
CA THR A 141 -27.04 22.12 8.20
C THR A 141 -26.63 20.87 7.43
N GLY A 142 -26.62 20.93 6.08
CA GLY A 142 -26.35 19.77 5.23
C GLY A 142 -27.51 18.78 5.18
N ALA A 143 -28.69 19.16 5.66
CA ALA A 143 -29.89 18.33 5.61
C ALA A 143 -30.46 18.26 4.20
N VAL A 144 -31.06 17.12 3.85
CA VAL A 144 -31.70 16.92 2.55
C VAL A 144 -33.05 17.63 2.53
N GLU A 145 -33.20 18.64 1.67
CA GLU A 145 -34.43 19.44 1.54
C GLU A 145 -35.68 18.57 1.37
N GLN A 146 -35.59 17.53 0.55
CA GLN A 146 -36.71 16.60 0.32
C GLN A 146 -37.19 15.92 1.61
N LEU A 147 -36.27 15.51 2.50
CA LEU A 147 -36.62 14.89 3.78
C LEU A 147 -37.26 15.90 4.75
N ILE A 148 -36.86 17.17 4.69
CA ILE A 148 -37.50 18.24 5.46
C ILE A 148 -38.93 18.48 4.95
N TRP A 149 -39.17 18.43 3.64
CA TRP A 149 -40.52 18.55 3.08
C TRP A 149 -41.41 17.34 3.36
N THR A 150 -40.84 16.13 3.38
CA THR A 150 -41.57 14.91 3.74
C THR A 150 -41.91 14.84 5.23
N ASN A 151 -41.01 15.32 6.09
CA ASN A 151 -41.19 15.37 7.55
C ASN A 151 -40.97 16.80 8.06
N PRO A 152 -41.91 17.73 7.79
CA PRO A 152 -41.74 19.12 8.19
C PRO A 152 -41.61 19.23 9.70
N PRO A 153 -40.70 20.08 10.20
CA PRO A 153 -40.62 20.36 11.62
C PRO A 153 -41.80 21.22 12.05
N THR A 154 -42.41 20.91 13.19
CA THR A 154 -43.51 21.72 13.74
C THR A 154 -43.00 23.01 14.37
N ASP A 155 -41.83 22.94 15.02
CA ASP A 155 -41.20 24.05 15.75
C ASP A 155 -39.67 23.98 15.63
N ALA A 156 -39.00 25.08 16.02
CA ALA A 156 -37.54 25.15 16.09
C ALA A 156 -36.91 23.99 16.89
N ARG A 157 -37.56 23.56 17.97
CA ARG A 157 -37.11 22.44 18.81
C ARG A 157 -37.27 21.08 18.12
N ASP A 158 -38.35 20.92 17.36
CA ASP A 158 -38.63 19.71 16.60
C ASP A 158 -37.64 19.55 15.43
N PHE A 159 -37.32 20.65 14.74
CA PHE A 159 -36.25 20.68 13.73
C PHE A 159 -34.90 20.26 14.32
N ALA A 160 -34.51 20.86 15.45
CA ALA A 160 -33.25 20.56 16.11
C ALA A 160 -33.12 19.09 16.52
N ARG A 161 -34.20 18.51 17.05
CA ARG A 161 -34.24 17.10 17.43
C ARG A 161 -34.10 16.19 16.21
N LYS A 162 -34.96 16.37 15.20
CA LYS A 162 -34.95 15.56 13.97
C LYS A 162 -33.64 15.66 13.20
N LEU A 163 -33.00 16.83 13.20
CA LEU A 163 -31.69 17.02 12.59
C LEU A 163 -30.59 16.24 13.32
N LEU A 164 -30.57 16.28 14.65
CA LEU A 164 -29.55 15.61 15.46
C LEU A 164 -29.78 14.10 15.57
N GLU A 165 -31.02 13.64 15.45
CA GLU A 165 -31.39 12.23 15.30
C GLU A 165 -31.09 11.67 13.91
N GLY A 166 -30.68 12.52 12.95
CA GLY A 166 -30.35 12.09 11.59
C GLY A 166 -31.57 11.87 10.69
N ALA A 167 -32.78 12.27 11.10
CA ALA A 167 -34.00 12.13 10.29
C ALA A 167 -33.99 12.94 8.98
N TYR A 168 -33.07 13.91 8.87
CA TYR A 168 -32.84 14.71 7.66
C TYR A 168 -31.49 14.44 6.99
N ALA A 169 -30.70 13.50 7.50
CA ALA A 169 -29.47 13.06 6.87
C ALA A 169 -29.82 11.96 5.85
N GLY A 170 -29.53 12.21 4.57
CA GLY A 170 -29.59 11.15 3.56
C GLY A 170 -28.53 10.11 3.88
N ALA A 171 -28.94 8.85 4.02
CA ALA A 171 -28.01 7.72 4.14
C ALA A 171 -27.10 7.61 2.91
#